data_AF-A0A228QG00-F1
#
_entry.id   AF-A0A228QG00-F1
#
_cell.length_a   1.000
_cell.length_b   1.000
_cell.length_c   1.000
_cell.angle_alpha   90.00
_cell.angle_beta   90.00
_cell.angle_gamma   90.00
#
_symmetry.space_group_name_H-M   'P 1'
#
loop_
_entity.id
_entity.type
_entity.pdbx_description
1 polymer ?
#
loop_
_entity_poly.entity_id
_entity_poly.type
_entity_poly.pdbx_seq_one_letter_code
_entity_poly.pdbx_strand_id
1 'polypeptide(L)'
;MSPLFYVQDSRSFVGNDVLWWAQGGNGYTTDLRKAHVYTQEEAQARHNERATDIPWPKDYIDSKWRPAVDAQHIKRDEALTGTGITLTQPRKLHADRVNCVGCGRFLRDADRYSLDCPNCGADNSP
;
A
#
# COMPACT_ATOMS: atom_id res chain seq x y z
N MET A 1 -35.11 -6.26 -15.18
CA MET A 1 -33.92 -6.88 -14.56
C MET A 1 -33.92 -6.49 -13.09
N SER A 2 -33.74 -7.44 -12.18
CA SER A 2 -33.60 -7.13 -10.76
C SER A 2 -32.26 -6.43 -10.51
N PRO A 3 -32.19 -5.44 -9.60
CA PRO A 3 -30.94 -4.76 -9.30
C PRO A 3 -29.96 -5.74 -8.64
N LEU A 4 -28.71 -5.71 -9.11
CA LEU A 4 -27.62 -6.55 -8.63
C LEU A 4 -26.59 -5.71 -7.89
N PHE A 5 -25.88 -6.32 -6.94
CA PHE A 5 -24.95 -5.63 -6.06
C PHE A 5 -23.64 -6.38 -5.90
N TYR A 6 -22.57 -5.62 -5.70
CA TYR A 6 -21.35 -6.10 -5.05
C TYR A 6 -21.36 -5.69 -3.59
N VAL A 7 -20.78 -6.49 -2.71
CA VAL A 7 -20.66 -6.14 -1.29
C VAL A 7 -19.19 -5.90 -0.96
N GLN A 8 -18.89 -4.69 -0.50
CA GLN A 8 -17.57 -4.27 -0.05
C GLN A 8 -17.38 -4.63 1.42
N ASP A 9 -16.18 -5.07 1.81
CA ASP A 9 -15.71 -4.96 3.19
C ASP A 9 -15.01 -3.62 3.40
N SER A 10 -15.64 -2.73 4.16
CA SER A 10 -15.16 -1.35 4.34
C SER A 10 -14.07 -1.18 5.38
N ARG A 11 -13.61 -2.26 6.03
CA ARG A 11 -12.62 -2.18 7.12
C ARG A 11 -11.22 -1.86 6.65
N SER A 12 -10.91 -2.10 5.38
CA SER A 12 -9.58 -1.83 4.81
C SER A 12 -9.62 -1.74 3.28
N PHE A 13 -8.53 -1.23 2.71
CA PHE A 13 -8.27 -1.18 1.27
C PHE A 13 -6.94 -1.88 0.97
N VAL A 14 -6.78 -2.36 -0.26
CA VAL A 14 -5.47 -2.80 -0.77
C VAL A 14 -4.93 -1.69 -1.65
N GLY A 15 -4.11 -0.82 -1.05
CA GLY A 15 -3.74 0.44 -1.70
C GLY A 15 -4.97 1.29 -1.99
N ASN A 16 -5.28 1.48 -3.27
CA ASN A 16 -6.45 2.23 -3.73
C ASN A 16 -7.66 1.34 -4.09
N ASP A 17 -7.52 0.02 -4.00
CA ASP A 17 -8.53 -0.91 -4.48
C ASP A 17 -9.44 -1.39 -3.34
N VAL A 18 -10.74 -1.50 -3.65
CA VAL A 18 -11.80 -1.94 -2.74
C VAL A 18 -11.75 -3.45 -2.55
N LEU A 19 -11.98 -3.91 -1.32
CA LEU A 19 -12.16 -5.33 -1.01
C LEU A 19 -13.61 -5.75 -1.18
N TRP A 20 -13.86 -6.70 -2.07
CA TRP A 20 -15.17 -7.28 -2.35
C TRP A 20 -15.27 -8.68 -1.74
N TRP A 21 -16.46 -9.07 -1.30
CA TRP A 21 -16.72 -10.47 -0.98
C TRP A 21 -16.54 -11.36 -2.21
N ALA A 22 -15.69 -12.37 -2.11
CA ALA A 22 -15.39 -13.28 -3.22
C ALA A 22 -16.48 -14.35 -3.39
N GLN A 23 -16.64 -14.84 -4.63
CA GLN A 23 -17.52 -15.96 -4.92
C GLN A 23 -17.11 -17.22 -4.14
N GLY A 24 -18.09 -18.05 -3.78
CA GLY A 24 -17.86 -19.33 -3.11
C GLY A 24 -17.36 -19.23 -1.67
N GLY A 25 -17.47 -18.06 -1.02
CA GLY A 25 -17.00 -17.88 0.36
C GLY A 25 -15.47 -17.83 0.49
N ASN A 26 -14.76 -17.52 -0.60
CA ASN A 26 -13.29 -17.49 -0.65
C ASN A 26 -12.68 -16.20 -0.06
N GLY A 27 -13.28 -15.63 0.99
CA GLY A 27 -12.83 -14.40 1.62
C GLY A 27 -13.07 -13.14 0.78
N TYR A 28 -12.04 -12.29 0.67
CA TYR A 28 -12.12 -10.99 -0.01
C TYR A 28 -11.23 -10.95 -1.25
N THR A 29 -11.61 -10.14 -2.23
CA THR A 29 -10.85 -9.94 -3.47
C THR A 29 -10.94 -8.51 -3.97
N THR A 30 -9.88 -8.02 -4.61
CA THR A 30 -9.89 -6.76 -5.37
C THR A 30 -10.27 -6.97 -6.84
N ASP A 31 -10.27 -8.23 -7.31
CA ASP A 31 -10.66 -8.59 -8.68
C ASP A 31 -12.18 -8.73 -8.78
N LEU A 32 -12.83 -7.74 -9.38
CA LEU A 32 -14.28 -7.69 -9.51
C LEU A 32 -14.87 -8.89 -10.28
N ARG A 33 -14.06 -9.55 -11.14
CA ARG A 33 -14.49 -10.76 -11.86
C ARG A 33 -14.67 -11.96 -10.93
N LYS A 34 -13.99 -11.95 -9.77
CA LYS A 34 -14.08 -12.96 -8.71
C LYS A 34 -15.02 -12.56 -7.59
N ALA A 35 -15.54 -11.32 -7.61
CA ALA A 35 -16.48 -10.83 -6.61
C ALA A 35 -17.84 -11.51 -6.75
N HIS A 36 -18.49 -11.78 -5.62
CA HIS A 36 -19.84 -12.32 -5.60
C HIS A 36 -20.84 -11.24 -5.98
N VAL A 37 -21.81 -11.61 -6.83
CA VAL A 37 -22.90 -10.73 -7.25
C VAL A 37 -24.14 -11.16 -6.49
N TYR A 38 -24.67 -10.25 -5.69
CA TYR A 38 -25.81 -10.47 -4.81
C TYR A 38 -27.08 -9.90 -5.43
N THR A 39 -28.23 -10.50 -5.11
CA THR A 39 -29.51 -9.79 -5.24
C THR A 39 -29.62 -8.69 -4.19
N GLN A 40 -30.63 -7.82 -4.33
CA GLN A 40 -30.89 -6.77 -3.35
C GLN A 40 -31.14 -7.33 -1.95
N GLU A 41 -31.92 -8.40 -1.84
CA GLU A 41 -32.28 -9.03 -0.57
C GLU A 41 -31.05 -9.64 0.11
N GLU A 42 -30.20 -10.34 -0.65
CA GLU A 42 -28.99 -10.95 -0.13
C GLU A 42 -27.97 -9.90 0.33
N ALA A 43 -27.80 -8.83 -0.46
CA ALA A 43 -26.89 -7.75 -0.11
C ALA A 43 -27.37 -6.99 1.14
N GLN A 44 -28.68 -6.75 1.26
CA GLN A 44 -29.26 -6.15 2.46
C GLN A 44 -29.10 -7.06 3.68
N ALA A 45 -29.31 -8.37 3.53
CA ALA A 45 -29.12 -9.32 4.62
C ALA A 45 -27.67 -9.31 5.12
N ARG A 46 -26.68 -9.28 4.22
CA ARG A 46 -25.26 -9.14 4.57
C ARG A 46 -24.97 -7.85 5.34
N HIS A 47 -25.49 -6.73 4.86
CA HIS A 47 -25.31 -5.46 5.56
C HIS A 47 -25.94 -5.45 6.96
N ASN A 48 -27.10 -6.09 7.12
CA ASN A 48 -27.78 -6.23 8.41
C ASN A 48 -26.98 -7.11 9.39
N GLU A 49 -26.30 -8.15 8.89
CA GLU A 49 -25.39 -8.98 9.70
C GLU A 49 -24.16 -8.18 10.12
N ARG A 50 -23.68 -7.28 9.25
CA ARG A 50 -22.45 -6.55 9.46
C ARG A 50 -22.45 -5.18 8.77
N ALA A 51 -22.45 -4.11 9.57
CA ALA A 51 -22.47 -2.73 9.08
C ALA A 51 -21.28 -2.33 8.17
N THR A 52 -20.14 -3.02 8.27
CA THR A 52 -18.98 -2.79 7.38
C THR A 52 -19.10 -3.45 6.01
N ASP A 53 -20.10 -4.32 5.83
CA ASP A 53 -20.39 -4.95 4.55
C ASP A 53 -21.34 -4.02 3.76
N ILE A 54 -20.79 -3.19 2.87
CA ILE A 54 -21.52 -2.12 2.18
C ILE A 54 -21.96 -2.60 0.79
N PRO A 55 -23.28 -2.68 0.51
CA PRO A 55 -23.80 -2.97 -0.82
C PRO A 55 -23.58 -1.81 -1.79
N TRP A 56 -23.08 -2.12 -2.98
CA TRP A 56 -22.92 -1.17 -4.08
C TRP A 56 -23.64 -1.68 -5.33
N PRO A 57 -24.44 -0.84 -6.01
CA PRO A 57 -25.09 -1.22 -7.27
C PRO A 57 -24.05 -1.68 -8.29
N LYS A 58 -24.27 -2.85 -8.88
CA LYS A 58 -23.35 -3.49 -9.82
C LYS A 58 -23.02 -2.56 -11.00
N ASP A 59 -24.03 -1.98 -11.63
CA ASP A 59 -23.84 -1.09 -12.78
C ASP A 59 -23.00 0.16 -12.43
N TYR A 60 -23.16 0.67 -11.20
CA TYR A 60 -22.37 1.81 -10.72
C TYR A 60 -20.89 1.46 -10.57
N ILE A 61 -20.57 0.26 -10.08
CA ILE A 61 -19.20 -0.21 -9.91
C ILE A 61 -18.58 -0.61 -11.24
N ASP A 62 -19.32 -1.36 -12.08
CA ASP A 62 -18.87 -1.76 -13.41
C ASP A 62 -18.48 -0.54 -14.26
N SER A 63 -19.20 0.58 -14.14
CA SER A 63 -18.87 1.84 -14.85
C SER A 63 -17.55 2.50 -14.41
N LYS A 64 -17.01 2.13 -13.25
CA LYS A 64 -15.78 2.71 -12.66
C LYS A 64 -14.65 1.70 -12.57
N TRP A 65 -14.94 0.44 -12.83
CA TRP A 65 -13.98 -0.63 -12.70
C TRP A 65 -12.89 -0.51 -13.77
N ARG A 66 -11.65 -0.71 -13.33
CA ARG A 66 -10.48 -0.82 -14.20
C ARG A 66 -9.72 -2.11 -13.85
N PRO A 67 -9.18 -2.84 -14.84
CA PRO A 67 -8.25 -3.92 -14.56
C PRO A 67 -7.04 -3.43 -13.76
N ALA A 68 -6.59 -4.23 -12.80
CA ALA A 68 -5.39 -3.98 -12.00
C ALA A 68 -4.52 -5.24 -11.93
N VAL A 69 -3.21 -5.07 -11.77
CA VAL A 69 -2.26 -6.16 -11.58
C VAL A 69 -2.00 -6.33 -10.09
N ASP A 70 -2.26 -7.53 -9.58
CA ASP A 70 -1.96 -7.86 -8.18
C ASP A 70 -0.46 -8.09 -7.99
N ALA A 71 0.15 -7.26 -7.14
CA ALA A 71 1.57 -7.33 -6.85
C ALA A 71 1.99 -8.65 -6.17
N GLN A 72 1.06 -9.40 -5.56
CA GLN A 72 1.33 -10.71 -4.96
C GLN A 72 1.62 -11.79 -6.01
N HIS A 73 1.18 -11.57 -7.26
CA HIS A 73 1.34 -12.52 -8.36
C HIS A 73 2.47 -12.17 -9.33
N ILE A 74 3.20 -11.06 -9.11
CA ILE A 74 4.32 -10.66 -9.95
C ILE A 74 5.65 -10.95 -9.26
N LYS A 75 6.59 -11.54 -10.01
CA LYS A 75 7.98 -11.72 -9.58
C LYS A 75 8.87 -11.07 -10.61
N ARG A 76 9.50 -9.96 -10.22
CA ARG A 76 10.31 -9.14 -11.13
C ARG A 76 11.48 -9.94 -11.72
N ASP A 77 12.16 -10.76 -10.91
CA ASP A 77 13.34 -11.49 -11.35
C ASP A 77 12.97 -12.58 -12.38
N GLU A 78 11.86 -13.28 -12.15
CA GLU A 78 11.28 -14.24 -13.10
C GLU A 78 10.88 -13.54 -14.41
N ALA A 79 10.18 -12.41 -14.33
CA ALA A 79 9.70 -11.67 -15.49
C ALA A 79 10.82 -11.05 -16.34
N LEU A 80 11.98 -10.75 -15.75
CA LEU A 80 13.10 -10.13 -16.46
C LEU A 80 14.15 -11.13 -16.94
N THR A 81 14.09 -12.39 -16.52
CA THR A 81 15.04 -13.42 -16.95
C THR A 81 15.02 -13.59 -18.47
N GLY A 82 16.18 -13.51 -19.12
CA GLY A 82 16.34 -13.65 -20.57
C GLY A 82 15.93 -12.43 -21.41
N THR A 83 15.41 -11.37 -20.80
CA THR A 83 14.99 -10.14 -21.53
C THR A 83 16.16 -9.24 -21.93
N GLY A 84 17.35 -9.43 -21.34
CA GLY A 84 18.50 -8.53 -21.51
C GLY A 84 18.39 -7.20 -20.76
N ILE A 85 17.27 -6.93 -20.07
CA ILE A 85 17.06 -5.73 -19.27
C ILE A 85 17.86 -5.82 -17.97
N THR A 86 18.75 -4.85 -17.74
CA THR A 86 19.51 -4.74 -16.49
C THR A 86 18.98 -3.56 -15.67
N LEU A 87 18.60 -3.81 -14.41
CA LEU A 87 18.10 -2.76 -13.52
C LEU A 87 19.26 -1.91 -12.99
N THR A 88 19.10 -0.58 -13.03
CA THR A 88 20.06 0.34 -12.40
C THR A 88 19.91 0.25 -10.89
N GLN A 89 21.03 0.08 -10.18
CA GLN A 89 21.05 0.08 -8.72
C GLN A 89 20.78 1.49 -8.19
N PRO A 90 19.90 1.66 -7.18
CA PRO A 90 19.70 2.96 -6.57
C PRO A 90 21.00 3.46 -5.94
N ARG A 91 21.33 4.74 -6.16
CA ARG A 91 22.50 5.36 -5.51
C ARG A 91 22.28 5.32 -4.01
N LYS A 92 23.20 4.70 -3.27
CA LYS A 92 23.19 4.75 -1.81
C LYS A 92 23.32 6.20 -1.37
N LEU A 93 22.33 6.69 -0.61
CA LEU A 93 22.45 7.97 0.06
C LEU A 93 23.60 7.88 1.07
N HIS A 94 24.50 8.85 1.05
CA HIS A 94 25.54 8.96 2.06
C HIS A 94 24.93 9.54 3.32
N ALA A 95 25.30 9.04 4.49
CA ALA A 95 24.83 9.58 5.77
C ALA A 95 25.24 11.05 5.90
N ASP A 96 24.30 11.90 6.30
CA ASP A 96 24.61 13.31 6.54
C ASP A 96 25.66 13.42 7.65
N ARG A 97 26.76 14.10 7.33
CA ARG A 97 27.83 14.45 8.26
C ARG A 97 27.86 15.96 8.37
N VAL A 98 27.74 16.47 9.58
CA VAL A 98 27.84 17.90 9.86
C VAL A 98 29.25 18.21 10.32
N ASN A 99 29.71 19.43 10.08
CA ASN A 99 30.99 19.90 10.62
C ASN A 99 30.78 20.48 12.00
N CYS A 100 31.70 20.21 12.91
CA CYS A 100 31.72 20.86 14.20
C CYS A 100 31.93 22.38 14.04
N VAL A 101 31.12 23.20 14.72
CA VAL A 101 31.17 24.67 14.67
C VAL A 101 32.49 25.23 15.19
N GLY A 102 33.14 24.55 16.14
CA GLY A 102 34.39 25.00 16.74
C GLY A 102 35.64 24.59 15.96
N CYS A 103 35.73 23.31 15.55
CA CYS A 103 36.96 22.76 14.96
C CYS A 103 36.81 22.21 13.53
N GLY A 104 35.61 22.25 12.94
CA GLY A 104 35.35 21.77 11.58
C GLY A 104 35.37 20.25 11.41
N ARG A 105 35.63 19.46 12.47
CA ARG A 105 35.64 18.00 12.41
C ARG A 105 34.26 17.46 12.07
N PHE A 106 34.20 16.46 11.20
CA PHE A 106 32.95 15.78 10.88
C PHE A 106 32.37 15.05 12.10
N LEU A 107 31.11 15.34 12.40
CA LEU A 107 30.26 14.66 13.37
C LEU A 107 29.16 13.90 12.63
N ARG A 108 28.68 12.80 13.21
CA ARG A 108 27.42 12.19 12.76
C ARG A 108 26.29 13.13 13.15
N ASP A 109 25.25 13.23 12.34
CA ASP A 109 24.10 14.09 12.66
C ASP A 109 23.48 13.76 14.02
N ALA A 110 23.38 12.47 14.37
CA ALA A 110 22.90 12.04 15.70
C ALA A 110 23.80 12.51 16.86
N ASP A 111 25.12 12.58 16.68
CA ASP A 111 26.04 12.93 17.77
C ASP A 111 25.92 14.39 18.18
N ARG A 112 25.56 15.28 17.24
CA ARG A 112 25.48 16.73 17.50
C ARG A 112 24.42 17.11 18.54
N TYR A 113 23.43 16.24 18.76
CA TYR A 113 22.33 16.46 19.70
C TYR A 113 22.59 15.93 21.11
N SER A 114 23.60 15.07 21.28
CA SER A 114 23.76 14.29 22.52
C SER A 114 25.17 14.35 23.09
N LEU A 115 26.14 14.78 22.30
CA LEU A 115 27.54 14.85 22.69
C LEU A 115 28.14 16.16 22.24
N ASP A 116 28.88 16.80 23.14
CA ASP A 116 29.83 17.83 22.74
C ASP A 116 30.87 17.24 21.79
N CYS A 117 31.47 18.10 20.97
CA CYS A 117 32.50 17.67 20.04
C CYS A 117 33.63 16.95 20.79
N PRO A 118 33.91 15.66 20.50
CA PRO A 118 34.93 14.90 21.23
C PRO A 118 36.35 15.43 21.00
N ASN A 119 36.51 16.34 20.03
CA ASN A 119 37.80 16.96 19.71
C ASN A 119 38.04 18.30 20.40
N CYS A 120 37.01 19.16 20.46
CA CYS A 120 37.17 20.54 20.95
C CYS A 120 36.17 20.94 22.03
N GLY A 121 35.25 20.05 22.42
CA GLY A 121 34.23 20.30 23.44
C GLY A 121 33.13 21.27 23.02
N ALA A 122 33.11 21.74 21.76
CA ALA A 122 32.05 22.63 21.30
C ALA A 122 30.70 21.90 21.24
N ASP A 123 29.65 22.53 21.73
CA ASP A 123 28.25 22.11 21.52
C ASP A 123 27.87 22.36 20.05
N ASN A 124 27.27 21.36 19.40
CA ASN A 124 26.85 21.42 17.99
C ASN A 124 25.35 21.19 17.84
N SER A 125 24.61 21.28 18.94
CA SER A 125 23.14 21.26 18.91
C SER A 125 22.62 22.48 18.12
N PRO A 126 21.59 22.31 17.27
CA PRO A 126 21.00 23.40 16.50
C PRO A 126 20.31 24.48 17.33
#